data_AF-A0A969M4X4-F1
#
_entry.id   AF-A0A969M4X4-F1
#
_cell.length_a   1.000
_cell.length_b   1.000
_cell.length_c   1.000
_cell.angle_alpha   90.00
_cell.angle_beta   90.00
_cell.angle_gamma   90.00
#
_symmetry.space_group_name_H-M   'P 1'
#
loop_
_entity.id
_entity.type
_entity.pdbx_description
1 polymer ?
#
loop_
_entity_poly.entity_id
_entity_poly.type
_entity_poly.pdbx_seq_one_letter_code
_entity_poly.pdbx_strand_id
1 'polypeptide(L)'
;MYYGVGTLIQWPARAMTVRGNEGVSGRIKISEGSIGYLEYGFAKRLGLPVAALQNKAGQYVMPTEQTGQTALTEASAEGVGEGRFFVTDPAGGEAYPIVTYSWLLLYQQYDDAAKATALKDFVTWGLTDGQAYSQDLGYIPLTAEMADRGQQALATLR
;
A
#
# COMPACT_ATOMS: atom_id res chain seq x y z
N MET A 1 25.95 -0.58 12.49
CA MET A 1 25.78 0.77 11.94
C MET A 1 24.84 0.64 10.75
N TYR A 2 23.55 0.96 10.94
CA TYR A 2 22.56 0.82 9.88
C TYR A 2 22.70 2.01 8.93
N TYR A 3 23.06 1.74 7.68
CA TYR A 3 23.10 2.73 6.62
C TYR A 3 21.66 3.18 6.32
N GLY A 4 21.38 4.47 6.49
CA GLY A 4 20.14 5.07 5.99
C GLY A 4 20.15 4.98 4.47
N VAL A 5 19.24 4.18 3.91
CA VAL A 5 18.92 4.21 2.48
C VAL A 5 18.47 5.63 2.16
N GLY A 6 19.28 6.36 1.39
CA GLY A 6 18.96 7.74 1.00
C GLY A 6 17.55 7.83 0.39
N THR A 7 16.84 8.92 0.67
CA THR A 7 15.47 9.16 0.16
C THR A 7 15.41 9.33 -1.36
N LEU A 8 16.56 9.38 -2.03
CA LEU A 8 16.73 9.56 -3.46
C LEU A 8 17.45 8.36 -4.05
N ILE A 9 16.71 7.59 -4.85
CA ILE A 9 17.28 6.56 -5.71
C ILE A 9 17.98 7.26 -6.89
N GLN A 10 19.22 6.89 -7.16
CA GLN A 10 19.92 7.34 -8.37
C GLN A 10 19.38 6.60 -9.58
N TRP A 11 18.36 7.16 -10.22
CA TRP A 11 17.79 6.59 -11.43
C TRP A 11 18.76 6.70 -12.61
N PRO A 12 18.72 5.74 -13.56
CA PRO A 12 19.46 5.85 -14.81
C PRO A 12 19.12 7.16 -15.54
N ALA A 13 20.08 7.76 -16.25
CA ALA A 13 19.89 9.05 -16.92
C ALA A 13 18.72 9.10 -17.92
N ARG A 14 18.28 7.94 -18.44
CA ARG A 14 17.11 7.80 -19.33
C ARG A 14 15.75 7.80 -18.62
N ALA A 15 15.73 7.75 -17.28
CA ALA A 15 14.50 7.73 -16.52
C ALA A 15 13.80 9.09 -16.54
N MET A 16 12.48 9.09 -16.67
CA MET A 16 11.66 10.29 -16.59
C MET A 16 11.20 10.45 -15.14
N THR A 17 11.61 11.53 -14.48
CA THR A 17 11.19 11.82 -13.10
C THR A 17 10.01 12.77 -13.07
N VAL A 18 8.96 12.41 -12.34
CA VAL A 18 7.76 13.22 -12.14
C VAL A 18 7.27 13.05 -10.70
N ARG A 19 6.51 14.02 -10.19
CA ARG A 19 5.99 13.99 -8.82
C ARG A 19 4.63 13.30 -8.78
N GLY A 20 4.45 12.38 -7.82
CA GLY A 20 3.16 11.75 -7.51
C GLY A 20 2.65 10.79 -8.58
N ASN A 21 1.57 10.08 -8.25
CA ASN A 21 0.91 9.15 -9.17
C ASN A 21 0.28 9.88 -10.36
N GLU A 22 -0.18 11.12 -10.16
CA GLU A 22 -0.74 11.99 -11.18
C GLU A 22 0.31 12.36 -12.24
N GLY A 23 1.52 12.71 -11.79
CA GLY A 23 2.63 13.01 -12.70
C GLY A 23 3.05 11.79 -13.51
N VAL A 24 3.16 10.62 -12.86
CA VAL A 24 3.52 9.35 -13.53
C VAL A 24 2.46 8.97 -14.56
N SER A 25 1.19 8.93 -14.16
CA SER A 25 0.08 8.59 -15.06
C SER A 25 -0.04 9.55 -16.24
N GLY A 26 0.10 10.87 -16.01
CA GLY A 26 0.10 11.86 -17.06
C GLY A 26 1.24 11.64 -18.07
N ARG A 27 2.44 11.28 -17.59
CA ARG A 27 3.58 11.00 -18.45
C ARG A 27 3.42 9.72 -19.26
N ILE A 28 2.89 8.65 -18.65
CA ILE A 28 2.62 7.38 -19.33
C ILE A 28 1.67 7.59 -20.52
N LYS A 29 0.60 8.38 -20.32
CA LYS A 29 -0.41 8.62 -21.37
C LYS A 29 0.13 9.28 -22.64
N ILE A 30 1.16 10.12 -22.52
CA ILE A 30 1.69 10.91 -23.64
C ILE A 30 3.02 10.37 -24.19
N SER A 31 3.63 9.37 -23.53
CA SER A 31 4.95 8.86 -23.89
C SER A 31 4.81 7.42 -24.39
N GLU A 32 4.83 7.26 -25.71
CA GLU A 32 4.73 5.96 -26.35
C GLU A 32 5.88 5.03 -25.93
N GLY A 33 5.56 3.76 -25.66
CA GLY A 33 6.53 2.76 -25.21
C GLY A 33 7.08 2.98 -23.80
N SER A 34 6.51 3.91 -23.02
CA SER A 34 6.93 4.15 -21.64
C SER A 34 6.43 3.08 -20.67
N ILE A 35 7.17 2.90 -19.58
CA ILE A 35 6.77 2.11 -18.43
C ILE A 35 6.99 2.96 -17.17
N GLY A 36 6.05 2.88 -16.23
CA GLY A 36 6.15 3.55 -14.94
C GLY A 36 5.45 2.76 -13.86
N TYR A 37 5.76 3.08 -12.61
CA TYR A 37 5.14 2.48 -11.43
C TYR A 37 4.24 3.52 -10.76
N LEU A 38 3.03 3.12 -10.41
CA LEU A 38 2.04 3.93 -9.72
C LEU A 38 1.08 3.01 -8.96
N GLU A 39 0.35 3.59 -8.02
CA GLU A 39 -0.67 2.87 -7.25
C GLU A 39 -1.80 2.32 -8.18
N TYR A 40 -2.29 1.12 -7.89
CA TYR A 40 -3.23 0.39 -8.75
C TYR A 40 -4.58 1.09 -8.93
N GLY A 41 -5.15 1.62 -7.85
CA GLY A 41 -6.37 2.44 -7.88
C GLY A 41 -6.26 3.63 -8.81
N PHE A 42 -5.10 4.30 -8.88
CA PHE A 42 -4.85 5.34 -9.87
C PHE A 42 -4.91 4.82 -11.31
N ALA A 43 -4.27 3.69 -11.59
CA ALA A 43 -4.31 3.07 -12.91
C ALA A 43 -5.75 2.65 -13.29
N LYS A 44 -6.48 2.03 -12.36
CA LYS A 44 -7.89 1.60 -12.52
C LYS A 44 -8.80 2.79 -12.84
N ARG A 45 -8.77 3.86 -12.04
CA ARG A 45 -9.61 5.06 -12.24
C ARG A 45 -9.31 5.77 -13.56
N LEU A 46 -8.07 5.73 -14.03
CA LEU A 46 -7.64 6.38 -15.26
C LEU A 46 -7.70 5.49 -16.50
N GLY A 47 -8.14 4.23 -16.37
CA GLY A 47 -8.21 3.25 -17.45
C GLY A 47 -6.85 2.92 -18.07
N LEU A 48 -5.77 2.97 -17.28
CA LEU A 48 -4.43 2.68 -17.76
C LEU A 48 -4.21 1.17 -17.86
N PRO A 49 -3.53 0.68 -18.92
CA PRO A 49 -3.11 -0.71 -18.98
C PRO A 49 -2.12 -1.01 -17.86
N VAL A 50 -2.27 -2.18 -17.24
CA VAL A 50 -1.40 -2.68 -16.18
C VAL A 50 -0.80 -4.03 -16.60
N ALA A 51 0.42 -4.30 -16.15
CA ALA A 51 1.13 -5.51 -16.52
C ALA A 51 0.88 -6.66 -15.53
N ALA A 52 0.76 -7.87 -16.06
CA ALA A 52 0.99 -9.07 -15.28
C ALA A 52 2.47 -9.13 -14.90
N LEU A 53 2.76 -9.50 -13.66
CA LEU A 53 4.14 -9.65 -13.18
C LEU A 53 4.38 -11.09 -12.77
N GLN A 54 5.59 -11.57 -13.04
CA GLN A 54 6.03 -12.88 -12.58
C GLN A 54 6.25 -12.82 -11.07
N ASN A 55 5.58 -13.68 -10.31
CA ASN A 55 5.84 -13.87 -8.89
C ASN A 55 6.98 -14.87 -8.65
N LYS A 56 7.38 -15.04 -7.39
CA LYS A 56 8.44 -15.97 -6.97
C LYS A 56 8.21 -17.42 -7.40
N ALA A 57 6.96 -17.84 -7.61
CA ALA A 57 6.60 -19.17 -8.10
C ALA A 57 6.73 -19.32 -9.64
N GLY A 58 7.14 -18.27 -10.34
CA GLY A 58 7.31 -18.27 -11.80
C GLY A 58 6.01 -18.02 -12.57
N GLN A 59 4.92 -17.64 -11.91
CA GLN A 59 3.61 -17.42 -12.54
C GLN A 59 3.40 -15.94 -12.82
N TYR A 60 2.90 -15.61 -14.01
CA TYR A 60 2.51 -14.24 -14.35
C TYR A 60 1.10 -13.96 -13.83
N VAL A 61 1.02 -13.06 -12.85
CA VAL A 61 -0.20 -12.75 -12.12
C VAL A 61 -0.61 -11.31 -12.40
N MET A 62 -1.91 -11.08 -12.64
CA MET A 62 -2.46 -9.73 -12.78
C MET A 62 -2.70 -9.08 -11.40
N PRO A 63 -2.57 -7.74 -11.28
CA PRO A 63 -2.96 -7.04 -10.07
C PRO A 63 -4.48 -7.06 -9.95
N THR A 64 -4.99 -7.85 -9.01
CA THR A 64 -6.40 -7.92 -8.67
C THR A 64 -6.53 -7.85 -7.16
N GLU A 65 -7.74 -7.62 -6.66
CA GLU A 65 -7.98 -7.69 -5.22
C GLU A 65 -7.60 -9.07 -4.65
N GLN A 66 -8.03 -10.15 -5.30
CA GLN A 66 -7.76 -11.52 -4.84
C GLN A 66 -6.26 -11.81 -4.79
N THR A 67 -5.54 -11.48 -5.86
CA THR A 67 -4.08 -11.74 -5.95
C THR A 67 -3.29 -10.88 -4.97
N GLY A 68 -3.81 -9.69 -4.64
CA GLY A 68 -3.30 -8.83 -3.59
C GLY A 68 -3.57 -9.35 -2.18
N GLN A 69 -4.78 -9.84 -1.91
CA GLN A 69 -5.13 -10.45 -0.62
C GLN A 69 -4.27 -11.69 -0.33
N THR A 70 -4.01 -12.53 -1.34
CA THR A 70 -3.10 -13.67 -1.22
C THR A 70 -1.71 -13.21 -0.78
N ALA A 71 -1.16 -12.17 -1.43
CA ALA A 71 0.15 -11.61 -1.07
C ALA A 71 0.20 -11.06 0.37
N LEU A 72 -0.84 -10.33 0.81
CA LEU A 72 -0.90 -9.77 2.16
C LEU A 72 -1.03 -10.85 3.24
N THR A 73 -1.77 -11.91 2.96
CA THR A 73 -1.93 -13.03 3.90
C THR A 73 -0.58 -13.70 4.18
N GLU A 74 0.22 -13.93 3.13
CA GLU A 74 1.57 -14.49 3.27
C GLU A 74 2.51 -13.54 4.04
N ALA A 75 2.51 -12.25 3.71
CA ALA A 75 3.37 -11.26 4.37
C ALA A 75 3.04 -11.06 5.85
N SER A 76 1.76 -11.17 6.24
CA SER A 76 1.34 -11.03 7.64
C SER A 76 1.93 -12.12 8.55
N ALA A 77 2.23 -13.30 8.01
CA ALA A 77 2.91 -14.39 8.72
C ALA A 77 4.39 -14.11 9.00
N GLU A 78 5.03 -13.23 8.23
CA GLU A 78 6.47 -12.88 8.35
C GLU A 78 6.71 -11.59 9.17
N GLY A 79 5.65 -10.99 9.73
CA GLY A 79 5.69 -9.65 10.33
C GLY A 79 6.83 -9.43 11.33
N VAL A 80 7.64 -8.40 11.05
CA VAL A 80 8.66 -7.89 11.97
C VAL A 80 7.92 -7.00 12.99
N GLY A 81 8.05 -7.26 14.29
CA GLY A 81 7.25 -6.59 15.33
C GLY A 81 7.17 -5.05 15.25
N GLU A 82 6.24 -4.47 16.02
CA GLU A 82 5.95 -3.01 16.11
C GLU A 82 5.22 -2.41 14.89
N GLY A 83 4.34 -3.16 14.24
CA GLY A 83 3.48 -2.63 13.16
C GLY A 83 4.20 -2.35 11.83
N ARG A 84 5.46 -2.81 11.70
CA ARG A 84 6.25 -2.72 10.47
C ARG A 84 6.10 -4.00 9.66
N PHE A 85 5.23 -3.94 8.66
CA PHE A 85 5.01 -5.05 7.74
C PHE A 85 5.75 -4.78 6.44
N PHE A 86 6.74 -5.62 6.14
CA PHE A 86 7.35 -5.66 4.82
C PHE A 86 6.71 -6.81 4.06
N VAL A 87 6.07 -6.48 2.94
CA VAL A 87 5.54 -7.48 2.02
C VAL A 87 6.69 -7.83 1.08
N THR A 88 7.29 -8.99 1.31
CA THR A 88 8.30 -9.57 0.42
C THR A 88 7.61 -10.17 -0.81
N ASP A 89 8.39 -10.52 -1.85
CA ASP A 89 7.85 -11.25 -3.01
C ASP A 89 7.24 -12.59 -2.53
N PRO A 90 5.91 -12.73 -2.58
CA PRO A 90 5.17 -13.85 -1.99
C PRO A 90 5.52 -15.17 -2.68
N ALA A 91 5.51 -16.25 -1.92
CA ALA A 91 5.83 -17.58 -2.42
C ALA A 91 4.65 -18.27 -3.13
N GLY A 92 3.41 -17.82 -2.85
CA GLY A 92 2.20 -18.40 -3.42
C GLY A 92 2.04 -18.13 -4.91
N GLY A 93 1.55 -19.16 -5.61
CA GLY A 93 1.40 -19.16 -7.07
C GLY A 93 0.45 -18.10 -7.65
N GLU A 94 -0.50 -17.62 -6.85
CA GLU A 94 -1.50 -16.63 -7.27
C GLU A 94 -1.28 -15.25 -6.64
N ALA A 95 -0.18 -15.05 -5.92
CA ALA A 95 0.08 -13.79 -5.24
C ALA A 95 0.72 -12.78 -6.20
N TYR A 96 0.21 -11.54 -6.20
CA TYR A 96 0.81 -10.47 -6.99
C TYR A 96 2.12 -10.00 -6.31
N PRO A 97 3.23 -9.83 -7.05
CA PRO A 97 4.55 -9.68 -6.41
C PRO A 97 4.83 -8.30 -5.81
N ILE A 98 4.05 -7.27 -6.14
CA ILE A 98 4.26 -5.90 -5.65
C ILE A 98 3.00 -5.44 -4.94
N VAL A 99 2.93 -5.69 -3.63
CA VAL A 99 1.84 -5.28 -2.75
C VAL A 99 2.45 -4.67 -1.49
N THR A 100 1.78 -3.72 -0.85
CA THR A 100 2.25 -3.13 0.41
C THR A 100 1.09 -2.60 1.22
N TYR A 101 1.29 -2.47 2.53
CA TYR A 101 0.45 -1.63 3.37
C TYR A 101 0.79 -0.15 3.17
N SER A 102 -0.14 0.70 3.59
CA SER A 102 0.08 2.13 3.85
C SER A 102 -0.13 2.39 5.33
N TRP A 103 0.54 3.38 5.89
CA TRP A 103 0.52 3.67 7.33
C TRP A 103 0.00 5.08 7.62
N LEU A 104 -0.78 5.19 8.68
CA LEU A 104 -1.05 6.46 9.33
C LEU A 104 -0.07 6.62 10.49
N LEU A 105 0.65 7.75 10.51
CA LEU A 105 1.49 8.13 11.64
C LEU A 105 0.74 9.16 12.47
N LEU A 106 0.45 8.81 13.72
CA LEU A 106 -0.25 9.66 14.68
C LEU A 106 0.69 9.96 15.84
N TYR A 107 0.57 11.16 16.42
CA TYR A 107 1.19 11.43 17.71
C TYR A 107 0.57 10.57 18.79
N GLN A 108 1.38 10.12 19.75
CA GLN A 108 0.86 9.36 20.89
C GLN A 108 0.10 10.26 21.88
N GLN A 109 0.45 11.54 21.94
CA GLN A 109 -0.15 12.53 22.82
C GLN A 109 -0.55 13.76 22.03
N TYR A 110 -1.74 14.29 22.28
CA TYR A 110 -2.21 15.55 21.71
C TYR A 110 -2.57 16.53 22.83
N ASP A 111 -2.20 17.80 22.64
CA ASP A 111 -2.57 18.87 23.59
C ASP A 111 -4.08 19.14 23.59
N ASP A 112 -4.75 18.90 22.45
CA ASP A 112 -6.19 19.09 22.26
C ASP A 112 -6.92 17.73 22.30
N ALA A 113 -7.66 17.50 23.38
CA ALA A 113 -8.44 16.28 23.59
C ALA A 113 -9.59 16.11 22.57
N ALA A 114 -10.15 17.19 22.04
CA ALA A 114 -11.18 17.10 21.00
C ALA A 114 -10.58 16.60 19.69
N LYS A 115 -9.37 17.07 19.35
CA LYS A 115 -8.61 16.57 18.20
C LYS A 115 -8.22 15.10 18.35
N ALA A 116 -7.77 14.69 19.55
CA ALA A 116 -7.43 13.29 19.83
C ALA A 116 -8.65 12.37 19.62
N THR A 117 -9.81 12.77 20.15
CA THR A 117 -11.07 12.03 19.98
C THR A 117 -11.49 11.95 18.52
N ALA A 118 -11.51 13.07 17.79
CA ALA A 118 -11.89 13.08 16.38
C ALA A 118 -10.98 12.20 15.49
N LEU A 119 -9.67 12.17 15.77
CA LEU A 119 -8.73 11.27 15.09
C LEU A 119 -8.99 9.81 15.42
N LYS A 120 -9.30 9.48 16.69
CA LYS A 120 -9.68 8.12 17.08
C LYS A 120 -10.95 7.66 16.36
N ASP A 121 -11.97 8.50 16.31
CA ASP A 121 -13.24 8.16 15.65
C ASP A 121 -13.03 7.96 14.14
N PHE A 122 -12.30 8.86 13.49
CA PHE A 122 -12.00 8.76 12.06
C PHE A 122 -11.22 7.50 11.71
N VAL A 123 -10.16 7.19 12.46
CA VAL A 123 -9.35 5.99 12.21
C VAL A 123 -10.12 4.73 12.55
N THR A 124 -10.93 4.73 13.61
CA THR A 124 -11.82 3.61 13.95
C THR A 124 -12.77 3.32 12.80
N TRP A 125 -13.46 4.34 12.28
CA TRP A 125 -14.31 4.19 11.10
C TRP A 125 -13.55 3.63 9.89
N GLY A 126 -12.34 4.13 9.63
CA GLY A 126 -11.50 3.62 8.55
C GLY A 126 -11.09 2.15 8.72
N LEU A 127 -10.92 1.67 9.95
CA LEU A 127 -10.61 0.28 10.28
C LEU A 127 -11.85 -0.63 10.31
N THR A 128 -13.06 -0.06 10.32
CA THR A 128 -14.34 -0.79 10.33
C THR A 128 -15.15 -0.50 9.07
N ASP A 129 -16.18 0.34 9.15
CA ASP A 129 -17.18 0.58 8.09
C ASP A 129 -16.55 1.15 6.81
N GLY A 130 -15.47 1.91 6.95
CA GLY A 130 -14.71 2.49 5.85
C GLY A 130 -14.08 1.45 4.92
N GLN A 131 -13.83 0.22 5.41
CA GLN A 131 -13.26 -0.86 4.59
C GLN A 131 -14.17 -1.26 3.43
N ALA A 132 -15.48 -1.03 3.53
CA ALA A 132 -16.44 -1.30 2.47
C ALA A 132 -16.18 -0.49 1.18
N TYR A 133 -15.47 0.65 1.28
CA TYR A 133 -15.15 1.50 0.13
C TYR A 133 -13.82 1.16 -0.54
N SER A 134 -13.00 0.30 0.06
CA SER A 134 -11.64 0.01 -0.40
C SER A 134 -11.62 -0.53 -1.84
N GLN A 135 -12.48 -1.50 -2.13
CA GLN A 135 -12.48 -2.22 -3.42
C GLN A 135 -12.78 -1.30 -4.61
N ASP A 136 -13.77 -0.41 -4.46
CA ASP A 136 -14.13 0.56 -5.49
C ASP A 136 -12.97 1.51 -5.80
N LEU A 137 -12.23 1.90 -4.76
CA LEU A 137 -11.05 2.75 -4.85
C LEU A 137 -9.79 2.02 -5.35
N GLY A 138 -9.83 0.69 -5.46
CA GLY A 138 -8.70 -0.14 -5.90
C GLY A 138 -7.77 -0.59 -4.77
N TYR A 139 -8.20 -0.44 -3.51
CA TYR A 139 -7.50 -0.95 -2.33
C TYR A 139 -8.01 -2.32 -1.91
N ILE A 140 -7.14 -3.07 -1.24
CA ILE A 140 -7.47 -4.34 -0.63
C ILE A 140 -7.97 -4.07 0.80
N PRO A 141 -9.14 -4.58 1.21
CA PRO A 141 -9.57 -4.50 2.59
C PRO A 141 -8.56 -5.13 3.54
N LEU A 142 -8.37 -4.52 4.70
CA LEU A 142 -7.55 -5.10 5.77
C LEU A 142 -8.17 -6.42 6.25
N THR A 143 -7.31 -7.38 6.59
CA THR A 143 -7.75 -8.56 7.32
C THR A 143 -8.23 -8.16 8.71
N ALA A 144 -9.13 -8.96 9.30
CA ALA A 144 -9.62 -8.71 10.67
C ALA A 144 -8.45 -8.56 11.66
N GLU A 145 -7.43 -9.41 11.56
CA GLU A 145 -6.23 -9.33 12.39
C GLU A 145 -5.51 -7.97 12.26
N MET A 146 -5.37 -7.46 11.03
CA MET A 146 -4.68 -6.18 10.82
C MET A 146 -5.51 -5.00 11.30
N ALA A 147 -6.84 -5.06 11.12
CA ALA A 147 -7.76 -4.07 11.66
C ALA A 147 -7.70 -4.03 13.20
N ASP A 148 -7.71 -5.20 13.84
CA ASP A 148 -7.61 -5.33 15.30
C ASP A 148 -6.29 -4.78 15.84
N ARG A 149 -5.16 -5.07 15.17
CA ARG A 149 -3.85 -4.48 15.52
C ARG A 149 -3.89 -2.96 15.41
N GLY A 150 -4.54 -2.42 14.38
CA GLY A 150 -4.76 -0.98 14.22
C GLY A 150 -5.55 -0.37 15.37
N GLN A 151 -6.64 -1.02 15.79
CA GLN A 151 -7.46 -0.57 16.93
C GLN A 151 -6.69 -0.62 18.26
N GLN A 152 -5.90 -1.68 18.49
CA GLN A 152 -5.05 -1.78 19.68
C GLN A 152 -4.01 -0.66 19.74
N ALA A 153 -3.37 -0.34 18.60
CA ALA A 153 -2.44 0.79 18.52
C ALA A 153 -3.15 2.12 18.79
N LEU A 154 -4.35 2.30 18.23
CA LEU A 154 -5.16 3.51 18.39
C LEU A 154 -5.60 3.74 19.85
N ALA A 155 -5.88 2.66 20.59
CA ALA A 155 -6.23 2.73 22.01
C ALA A 155 -5.10 3.31 22.89
N THR A 156 -3.86 3.33 22.40
CA THR A 156 -2.71 3.90 23.14
C THR A 156 -2.60 5.43 23.04
N LEU A 157 -3.31 6.06 22.10
CA LEU A 157 -3.33 7.52 21.95
C LEU A 157 -3.95 8.17 23.20
N ARG A 158 -3.39 9.30 23.61
CA ARG A 158 -3.82 10.09 24.77
C ARG A 158 -4.13 11.52 24.37
#